data_AF-A0A8S1HJP4-F1
#
_entry.id   AF-A0A8S1HJP4-F1
#
_cell.length_a   1.000
_cell.length_b   1.000
_cell.length_c   1.000
_cell.angle_alpha   90.00
_cell.angle_beta   90.00
_cell.angle_gamma   90.00
#
_symmetry.space_group_name_H-M   'P 1'
#
loop_
_entity.id
_entity.type
_entity.pdbx_description
1 polymer ?
#
loop_
_entity_poly.entity_id
_entity_poly.type
_entity_poly.pdbx_seq_one_letter_code
_entity_poly.pdbx_strand_id
1 'polypeptide(L)'
;MLRTPSTGLLTSNVSWEDVEKVVDAKYHGAAAFGPKKRISPLGLGIGLQSLLGVVDPDWKTNGKITLPSNFALKIASPVVMLQVMMSEAAKLPPELTAQMSSVVDEFVSFLTPCHNSEMFFYEFFENCAKRCEIVPRYHFGTKLTEDNQSRAFLAVEMIENAKSGTIVQSLTDVQMEQVLKSLARMQAAFVDAPDDVIQKAPHQGLSGVYNTIKDFILVLNNRASSSLLPPELASLTRKL
;
A
#
# COMPACT_ATOMS: atom_id res chain seq x y z
N MET A 1 2.15 -15.58 11.38
CA MET A 1 1.00 -14.66 11.60
C MET A 1 0.69 -13.74 10.41
N LEU A 2 1.69 -13.22 9.68
CA LEU A 2 1.46 -12.35 8.50
C LEU A 2 0.81 -13.05 7.28
N ARG A 3 0.83 -14.38 7.23
CA ARG A 3 0.53 -15.16 6.01
C ARG A 3 -0.86 -15.79 5.99
N THR A 4 -1.63 -15.62 7.06
CA THR A 4 -2.93 -16.26 7.24
C THR A 4 -4.00 -15.20 7.49
N PRO A 5 -5.20 -15.35 6.92
CA PRO A 5 -6.35 -14.53 7.31
C PRO A 5 -6.59 -14.59 8.82
N SER A 6 -7.18 -13.53 9.34
CA SER A 6 -7.53 -13.38 10.74
C SER A 6 -8.88 -12.66 10.87
N THR A 7 -9.34 -12.46 12.10
CA THR A 7 -10.70 -11.97 12.41
C THR A 7 -10.80 -10.44 12.46
N GLY A 8 -9.71 -9.71 12.19
CA GLY A 8 -9.68 -8.26 12.21
C GLY A 8 -10.22 -7.61 10.94
N LEU A 9 -10.00 -6.31 10.83
CA LEU A 9 -10.42 -5.46 9.72
C LEU A 9 -9.90 -6.04 8.41
N LEU A 10 -10.81 -6.17 7.43
CA LEU A 10 -10.52 -6.72 6.10
C LEU A 10 -9.86 -8.12 6.15
N THR A 11 -10.15 -8.93 7.17
CA THR A 11 -9.55 -10.26 7.42
C THR A 11 -8.05 -10.23 7.81
N SER A 12 -7.58 -9.11 8.36
CA SER A 12 -6.21 -8.92 8.87
C SER A 12 -6.10 -9.15 10.38
N ASN A 13 -4.88 -8.98 10.93
CA ASN A 13 -4.64 -8.97 12.38
C ASN A 13 -4.92 -7.62 13.05
N VAL A 14 -5.24 -6.57 12.27
CA VAL A 14 -5.57 -5.24 12.79
C VAL A 14 -7.03 -5.24 13.23
N SER A 15 -7.29 -4.83 14.47
CA SER A 15 -8.63 -4.66 15.02
C SER A 15 -9.03 -3.18 15.08
N TRP A 16 -10.31 -2.90 15.34
CA TRP A 16 -10.73 -1.53 15.66
C TRP A 16 -10.02 -0.97 16.90
N GLU A 17 -9.70 -1.81 17.89
CA GLU A 17 -8.99 -1.38 19.10
C GLU A 17 -7.57 -0.89 18.78
N ASP A 18 -6.89 -1.52 17.83
CA ASP A 18 -5.57 -1.08 17.38
C ASP A 18 -5.65 0.30 16.71
N VAL A 19 -6.68 0.53 15.89
CA VAL A 19 -6.92 1.82 15.24
C VAL A 19 -7.32 2.90 16.25
N GLU A 20 -8.21 2.57 17.19
CA GLU A 20 -8.67 3.48 18.24
C GLU A 20 -7.52 3.94 19.14
N LYS A 21 -6.59 3.05 19.52
CA LYS A 21 -5.39 3.43 20.28
C LYS A 21 -4.55 4.48 19.58
N VAL A 22 -4.39 4.37 18.27
CA VAL A 22 -3.63 5.34 17.47
C VAL A 22 -4.39 6.66 17.33
N VAL A 23 -5.71 6.62 17.15
CA VAL A 23 -6.58 7.82 17.12
C VAL A 23 -6.52 8.55 18.46
N ASP A 24 -6.67 7.84 19.58
CA ASP A 24 -6.59 8.42 20.92
C ASP A 24 -5.22 9.03 21.20
N ALA A 25 -4.13 8.33 20.84
CA ALA A 25 -2.78 8.86 20.97
C ALA A 25 -2.55 10.15 20.15
N LYS A 26 -3.15 10.24 18.95
CA LYS A 26 -3.02 11.42 18.08
C LYS A 26 -3.87 12.60 18.56
N TYR A 27 -5.11 12.35 18.99
CA TYR A 27 -6.08 13.40 19.30
C TYR A 27 -6.30 13.61 20.79
N HIS A 28 -5.57 12.91 21.66
CA HIS A 28 -5.62 13.01 23.12
C HIS A 28 -7.06 12.94 23.66
N GLY A 29 -7.81 11.92 23.24
CA GLY A 29 -9.22 11.73 23.62
C GLY A 29 -10.23 12.71 23.02
N ALA A 30 -9.81 13.62 22.13
CA ALA A 30 -10.74 14.56 21.47
C ALA A 30 -11.57 13.93 20.33
N ALA A 31 -11.19 12.73 19.88
CA ALA A 31 -11.86 11.93 18.87
C ALA A 31 -12.00 10.49 19.35
N ALA A 32 -13.13 9.86 19.02
CA ALA A 32 -13.30 8.42 19.11
C ALA A 32 -14.22 7.93 17.98
N PHE A 33 -14.10 6.66 17.58
CA PHE A 33 -15.02 6.10 16.60
C PHE A 33 -16.43 5.90 17.19
N GLY A 34 -17.45 6.09 16.34
CA GLY A 34 -18.84 5.93 16.76
C GLY A 34 -19.35 4.48 16.72
N PRO A 35 -20.59 4.27 17.21
CA PRO A 35 -21.23 2.96 17.18
C PRO A 35 -21.54 2.46 15.76
N LYS A 36 -21.69 3.35 14.78
CA LYS A 36 -21.99 3.00 13.38
C LYS A 36 -20.75 3.00 12.49
N LYS A 37 -19.55 2.99 13.08
CA LYS A 37 -18.29 2.88 12.34
C LYS A 37 -18.29 1.63 11.47
N ARG A 38 -17.75 1.75 10.27
CA ARG A 38 -17.63 0.63 9.34
C ARG A 38 -16.40 0.79 8.44
N ILE A 39 -15.98 -0.32 7.87
CA ILE A 39 -14.96 -0.38 6.83
C ILE A 39 -15.49 -1.18 5.66
N SER A 40 -15.30 -0.65 4.45
CA SER A 40 -15.68 -1.31 3.19
C SER A 40 -14.42 -1.58 2.37
N PRO A 41 -14.24 -2.78 1.78
CA PRO A 41 -13.06 -3.07 0.96
C PRO A 41 -12.93 -2.08 -0.21
N LEU A 42 -11.72 -1.61 -0.48
CA LEU A 42 -11.38 -0.72 -1.60
C LEU A 42 -10.43 -1.44 -2.54
N GLY A 43 -10.92 -1.86 -3.72
CA GLY A 43 -10.09 -2.49 -4.76
C GLY A 43 -9.45 -3.82 -4.33
N LEU A 44 -10.13 -4.94 -4.60
CA LEU A 44 -9.54 -6.27 -4.38
C LEU A 44 -8.34 -6.48 -5.32
N GLY A 45 -7.16 -6.77 -4.75
CA GLY A 45 -5.96 -7.10 -5.53
C GLY A 45 -5.18 -5.92 -6.12
N ILE A 46 -5.59 -4.66 -5.87
CA ILE A 46 -4.92 -3.46 -6.40
C ILE A 46 -3.76 -2.98 -5.48
N GLY A 47 -3.69 -3.47 -4.24
CA GLY A 47 -2.59 -3.22 -3.31
C GLY A 47 -1.80 -4.50 -3.03
N LEU A 48 -0.90 -4.92 -3.92
CA LEU A 48 -0.21 -6.22 -3.94
C LEU A 48 0.25 -6.78 -2.56
N GLN A 49 0.61 -5.94 -1.58
CA GLN A 49 0.96 -6.37 -0.21
C GLN A 49 0.17 -5.65 0.89
N SER A 50 -1.03 -5.19 0.58
CA SER A 50 -1.86 -4.45 1.52
C SER A 50 -3.33 -4.72 1.32
N LEU A 51 -4.08 -4.63 2.41
CA LEU A 51 -5.53 -4.61 2.38
C LEU A 51 -5.99 -3.16 2.44
N LEU A 52 -6.81 -2.76 1.49
CA LEU A 52 -7.32 -1.40 1.37
C LEU A 52 -8.80 -1.37 1.71
N GLY A 53 -9.23 -0.38 2.47
CA GLY A 53 -10.63 -0.15 2.76
C GLY A 53 -10.96 1.31 3.00
N VAL A 54 -12.19 1.70 2.67
CA VAL A 54 -12.75 3.00 3.05
C VAL A 54 -13.35 2.86 4.44
N VAL A 55 -12.91 3.70 5.36
CA VAL A 55 -13.46 3.79 6.71
C VAL A 55 -14.45 4.94 6.77
N ASP A 56 -15.66 4.60 7.20
CA ASP A 56 -16.68 5.55 7.65
C ASP A 56 -16.66 5.52 9.19
N PRO A 57 -16.06 6.52 9.85
CA PRO A 57 -15.69 6.43 11.25
C PRO A 57 -16.83 6.71 12.24
N ASP A 58 -17.90 7.36 11.78
CA ASP A 58 -19.02 7.81 12.63
C ASP A 58 -18.50 8.63 13.84
N TRP A 59 -17.61 9.61 13.59
CA TRP A 59 -16.84 10.26 14.65
C TRP A 59 -17.69 10.77 15.83
N LYS A 60 -17.23 10.45 17.04
CA LYS A 60 -17.57 11.17 18.26
C LYS A 60 -16.46 12.15 18.55
N THR A 61 -16.79 13.44 18.60
CA THR A 61 -15.82 14.50 18.88
C THR A 61 -16.38 15.51 19.88
N ASN A 62 -15.48 16.18 20.60
CA ASN A 62 -15.81 17.32 21.44
C ASN A 62 -16.01 18.64 20.63
N GLY A 63 -15.91 18.58 19.30
CA GLY A 63 -16.15 19.71 18.39
C GLY A 63 -14.95 20.67 18.22
N LYS A 64 -13.81 20.40 18.86
CA LYS A 64 -12.62 21.27 18.80
C LYS A 64 -11.65 20.93 17.68
N ILE A 65 -11.88 19.81 16.99
CA ILE A 65 -11.00 19.29 15.94
C ILE A 65 -11.79 19.03 14.67
N THR A 66 -11.17 19.32 13.53
CA THR A 66 -11.72 18.96 12.22
C THR A 66 -11.22 17.58 11.84
N LEU A 67 -12.15 16.64 11.65
CA LEU A 67 -11.88 15.27 11.25
C LEU A 67 -12.45 14.98 9.86
N PRO A 68 -11.85 14.08 9.08
CA PRO A 68 -12.36 13.73 7.77
C PRO A 68 -13.67 12.95 7.89
N SER A 69 -14.60 13.14 6.95
CA SER A 69 -15.88 12.41 6.92
C SER A 69 -15.69 10.91 6.68
N ASN A 70 -14.70 10.55 5.85
CA ASN A 70 -14.22 9.20 5.61
C ASN A 70 -12.71 9.24 5.34
N PHE A 71 -12.04 8.09 5.36
CA PHE A 71 -10.62 8.00 4.98
C PHE A 71 -10.30 6.61 4.41
N ALA A 72 -9.22 6.52 3.63
CA ALA A 72 -8.69 5.24 3.18
C ALA A 72 -7.76 4.66 4.24
N LEU A 73 -8.00 3.41 4.64
CA LEU A 73 -7.16 2.62 5.53
C LEU A 73 -6.41 1.57 4.71
N LYS A 74 -5.09 1.65 4.72
CA LYS A 74 -4.18 0.68 4.13
C LYS A 74 -3.53 -0.13 5.24
N ILE A 75 -3.81 -1.43 5.28
CA ILE A 75 -3.27 -2.37 6.28
C ILE A 75 -2.12 -3.15 5.62
N ALA A 76 -0.94 -3.15 6.25
CA ALA A 76 0.22 -3.90 5.78
C ALA A 76 -0.03 -5.41 5.96
N SER A 77 -0.38 -6.09 4.86
CA SER A 77 -0.77 -7.48 4.89
C SER A 77 -0.64 -8.12 3.51
N PRO A 78 0.18 -9.16 3.35
CA PRO A 78 0.34 -9.87 2.08
C PRO A 78 -0.75 -10.94 1.85
N VAL A 79 -1.72 -11.10 2.77
CA VAL A 79 -2.64 -12.26 2.81
C VAL A 79 -3.39 -12.49 1.50
N VAL A 80 -4.02 -11.47 0.91
CA VAL A 80 -4.80 -11.64 -0.33
C VAL A 80 -3.91 -12.04 -1.49
N MET A 81 -2.73 -11.43 -1.62
CA MET A 81 -1.76 -11.84 -2.62
C MET A 81 -1.32 -13.28 -2.39
N LEU A 82 -0.96 -13.66 -1.16
CA LEU A 82 -0.57 -15.02 -0.84
C LEU A 82 -1.65 -16.04 -1.20
N GLN A 83 -2.92 -15.73 -0.93
CA GLN A 83 -4.04 -16.59 -1.31
C GLN A 83 -4.12 -16.78 -2.83
N VAL A 84 -4.01 -15.70 -3.60
CA VAL A 84 -4.00 -15.77 -5.07
C VAL A 84 -2.80 -16.60 -5.55
N MET A 85 -1.61 -16.34 -5.00
CA MET A 85 -0.39 -17.05 -5.37
C MET A 85 -0.47 -18.53 -5.06
N MET A 86 -0.92 -18.92 -3.87
CA MET A 86 -1.03 -20.32 -3.47
C MET A 86 -2.06 -21.07 -4.31
N SER A 87 -3.17 -20.41 -4.66
CA SER A 87 -4.18 -20.95 -5.58
C SER A 87 -3.59 -21.24 -6.97
N GLU A 88 -2.78 -20.33 -7.51
CA GLU A 88 -2.11 -20.55 -8.80
C GLU A 88 -0.97 -21.58 -8.68
N ALA A 89 -0.19 -21.56 -7.60
CA ALA A 89 0.92 -22.48 -7.37
C ALA A 89 0.48 -23.94 -7.26
N ALA A 90 -0.72 -24.20 -6.74
CA ALA A 90 -1.31 -25.53 -6.65
C ALA A 90 -1.58 -26.17 -8.03
N LYS A 91 -1.63 -25.36 -9.10
CA LYS A 91 -1.83 -25.83 -10.48
C LYS A 91 -0.51 -26.14 -11.20
N LEU A 92 0.63 -25.96 -10.53
CA LEU A 92 1.96 -26.03 -11.14
C LEU A 92 2.71 -27.34 -10.82
N PRO A 93 3.68 -27.74 -11.65
CA PRO A 93 4.62 -28.81 -11.33
C PRO A 93 5.46 -28.50 -10.07
N PRO A 94 5.88 -29.51 -9.29
CA PRO A 94 6.54 -29.31 -7.99
C PRO A 94 7.78 -28.41 -8.00
N GLU A 95 8.62 -28.52 -9.03
CA GLU A 95 9.83 -27.70 -9.18
C GLU A 95 9.49 -26.20 -9.29
N LEU A 96 8.42 -25.88 -10.02
CA LEU A 96 7.98 -24.53 -10.23
C LEU A 96 7.22 -23.98 -9.01
N THR A 97 6.49 -24.83 -8.29
CA THR A 97 5.90 -24.47 -7.00
C THR A 97 6.98 -24.01 -6.01
N ALA A 98 8.12 -24.71 -5.93
CA ALA A 98 9.23 -24.34 -5.06
C ALA A 98 9.86 -22.99 -5.46
N GLN A 99 10.07 -22.74 -6.76
CA GLN A 99 10.56 -21.45 -7.26
C GLN A 99 9.59 -20.31 -6.90
N MET A 100 8.29 -20.52 -7.10
CA MET A 100 7.26 -19.54 -6.78
C MET A 100 7.19 -19.24 -5.28
N SER A 101 7.35 -20.24 -4.42
CA SER A 101 7.44 -20.03 -2.96
C SER A 101 8.64 -19.16 -2.57
N SER A 102 9.80 -19.35 -3.18
CA SER A 102 10.98 -18.51 -2.91
C SER A 102 10.75 -17.04 -3.30
N VAL A 103 10.17 -16.80 -4.48
CA VAL A 103 9.84 -15.43 -4.94
C VAL A 103 8.82 -14.78 -4.01
N VAL A 104 7.83 -15.53 -3.56
CA VAL A 104 6.81 -15.06 -2.61
C VAL A 104 7.45 -14.69 -1.26
N ASP A 105 8.37 -15.51 -0.75
CA ASP A 105 9.06 -15.25 0.52
C ASP A 105 9.90 -13.98 0.46
N GLU A 106 10.66 -13.82 -0.62
CA GLU A 106 11.45 -12.62 -0.88
C GLU A 106 10.54 -11.40 -1.01
N PHE A 107 9.43 -11.52 -1.75
CA PHE A 107 8.49 -10.42 -1.89
C PHE A 107 7.89 -10.03 -0.53
N VAL A 108 7.44 -10.98 0.28
CA VAL A 108 6.91 -10.73 1.64
C VAL A 108 7.94 -10.03 2.54
N SER A 109 9.24 -10.29 2.35
CA SER A 109 10.29 -9.61 3.12
C SER A 109 10.32 -8.08 2.90
N PHE A 110 9.85 -7.60 1.74
CA PHE A 110 9.74 -6.18 1.43
C PHE A 110 8.57 -5.48 2.13
N LEU A 111 7.65 -6.20 2.79
CA LEU A 111 6.47 -5.61 3.42
C LEU A 111 6.84 -4.52 4.43
N THR A 112 7.76 -4.83 5.35
CA THR A 112 8.22 -3.91 6.39
C THR A 112 8.89 -2.66 5.82
N PRO A 113 9.95 -2.77 5.00
CA PRO A 113 10.60 -1.59 4.46
C PRO A 113 9.65 -0.78 3.57
N CYS A 114 8.80 -1.41 2.74
CA CYS A 114 7.83 -0.68 1.91
C CYS A 114 6.80 0.10 2.75
N HIS A 115 6.16 -0.55 3.72
CA HIS A 115 5.16 0.11 4.58
C HIS A 115 5.76 1.26 5.38
N ASN A 116 6.91 1.03 6.02
CA ASN A 116 7.54 2.05 6.84
C ASN A 116 8.06 3.23 5.98
N SER A 117 8.46 2.99 4.74
CA SER A 117 8.84 4.03 3.77
C SER A 117 7.67 4.86 3.31
N GLU A 118 6.53 4.22 3.03
CA GLU A 118 5.32 4.93 2.70
C GLU A 118 4.86 5.81 3.87
N MET A 119 4.90 5.30 5.10
CA MET A 119 4.62 6.11 6.29
C MET A 119 5.56 7.31 6.43
N PHE A 120 6.87 7.11 6.26
CA PHE A 120 7.84 8.20 6.30
C PHE A 120 7.54 9.25 5.23
N PHE A 121 7.23 8.83 4.01
CA PHE A 121 6.87 9.74 2.91
C PHE A 121 5.69 10.64 3.28
N TYR A 122 4.61 10.06 3.81
CA TYR A 122 3.42 10.82 4.22
C TYR A 122 3.70 11.71 5.44
N GLU A 123 4.44 11.21 6.44
CA GLU A 123 4.86 12.00 7.60
C GLU A 123 5.74 13.19 7.20
N PHE A 124 6.64 13.00 6.24
CA PHE A 124 7.50 14.05 5.73
C PHE A 124 6.70 15.19 5.09
N PHE A 125 5.78 14.86 4.17
CA PHE A 125 4.99 15.87 3.47
C PHE A 125 3.93 16.56 4.34
N GLU A 126 3.42 15.88 5.36
CA GLU A 126 2.51 16.51 6.34
C GLU A 126 3.23 17.57 7.19
N ASN A 127 4.54 17.40 7.43
CA ASN A 127 5.36 18.32 8.21
C ASN A 127 6.11 19.37 7.36
N CYS A 128 5.96 19.35 6.04
CA CYS A 128 6.56 20.36 5.16
C CYS A 128 5.91 21.73 5.38
N ALA A 129 6.73 22.80 5.44
CA ALA A 129 6.25 24.18 5.64
C ALA A 129 5.25 24.62 4.57
N LYS A 130 5.37 24.09 3.35
CA LYS A 130 4.39 24.24 2.27
C LYS A 130 3.81 22.88 1.94
N ARG A 131 2.49 22.77 2.08
CA ARG A 131 1.73 21.58 1.71
C ARG A 131 1.96 21.25 0.23
N CYS A 132 2.32 20.00 -0.05
CA CYS A 132 2.32 19.47 -1.40
C CYS A 132 0.91 18.95 -1.73
N GLU A 133 0.08 19.76 -2.39
CA GLU A 133 -1.34 19.45 -2.63
C GLU A 133 -1.59 18.16 -3.42
N ILE A 134 -0.61 17.68 -4.19
CA ILE A 134 -0.71 16.40 -4.90
C ILE A 134 -0.60 15.19 -3.95
N VAL A 135 -0.03 15.37 -2.76
CA VAL A 135 0.11 14.30 -1.78
C VAL A 135 -1.16 14.25 -0.91
N PRO A 136 -1.86 13.09 -0.86
CA PRO A 136 -3.01 12.90 0.02
C PRO A 136 -2.67 13.24 1.48
N ARG A 137 -3.63 13.78 2.24
CA ARG A 137 -3.42 14.04 3.68
C ARG A 137 -3.07 12.76 4.43
N TYR A 138 -2.07 12.86 5.29
CA TYR A 138 -1.80 11.84 6.28
C TYR A 138 -2.69 12.06 7.51
N HIS A 139 -3.53 11.07 7.85
CA HIS A 139 -4.34 11.16 9.05
C HIS A 139 -3.63 10.55 10.25
N PHE A 140 -3.21 9.29 10.19
CA PHE A 140 -2.49 8.60 11.26
C PHE A 140 -2.05 7.22 10.78
N GLY A 141 -1.23 6.52 11.55
CA GLY A 141 -0.81 5.17 11.21
C GLY A 141 0.10 4.58 12.28
N THR A 142 0.51 3.33 12.06
CA THR A 142 1.50 2.65 12.89
C THR A 142 2.42 1.79 12.06
N LYS A 143 3.71 1.80 12.44
CA LYS A 143 4.81 1.14 11.72
C LYS A 143 4.86 -0.35 12.04
N LEU A 144 5.49 -1.10 11.13
CA LEU A 144 5.93 -2.46 11.42
C LEU A 144 7.23 -2.37 12.23
N THR A 145 7.29 -3.11 13.34
CA THR A 145 8.45 -3.23 14.21
C THR A 145 8.66 -4.70 14.58
N GLU A 146 9.76 -5.02 15.26
CA GLU A 146 10.01 -6.38 15.77
C GLU A 146 8.88 -6.85 16.71
N ASP A 147 8.35 -5.93 17.53
CA ASP A 147 7.23 -6.19 18.45
C ASP A 147 5.84 -6.08 17.80
N ASN A 148 5.73 -5.39 16.67
CA ASN A 148 4.50 -5.22 15.89
C ASN A 148 4.70 -5.66 14.45
N GLN A 149 4.73 -6.97 14.23
CA GLN A 149 5.01 -7.52 12.90
C GLN A 149 3.77 -7.65 12.00
N SER A 150 2.55 -7.36 12.47
CA SER A 150 1.34 -7.61 11.66
C SER A 150 0.15 -6.70 11.93
N ARG A 151 0.27 -5.75 12.87
CA ARG A 151 -0.79 -4.78 13.18
C ARG A 151 -0.40 -3.38 12.75
N ALA A 152 0.12 -3.27 11.53
CA ALA A 152 0.55 -2.01 10.95
C ALA A 152 -0.42 -1.54 9.87
N PHE A 153 -0.66 -0.23 9.85
CA PHE A 153 -1.61 0.39 8.95
C PHE A 153 -1.32 1.88 8.79
N LEU A 154 -1.94 2.47 7.77
CA LEU A 154 -1.82 3.85 7.38
C LEU A 154 -3.21 4.36 6.99
N ALA A 155 -3.65 5.46 7.60
CA ALA A 155 -4.87 6.18 7.27
C ALA A 155 -4.52 7.46 6.51
N VAL A 156 -5.05 7.59 5.29
CA VAL A 156 -4.83 8.72 4.40
C VAL A 156 -6.15 9.24 3.83
N GLU A 157 -6.11 10.46 3.30
CA GLU A 157 -7.23 11.09 2.61
C GLU A 157 -7.84 10.17 1.56
N MET A 158 -9.17 10.07 1.56
CA MET A 158 -9.91 9.38 0.52
C MET A 158 -10.05 10.29 -0.70
N ILE A 159 -9.35 9.96 -1.78
CA ILE A 159 -9.48 10.68 -3.04
C ILE A 159 -10.61 10.06 -3.86
N GLU A 160 -11.72 10.78 -3.96
CA GLU A 160 -12.89 10.35 -4.73
C GLU A 160 -12.73 10.71 -6.22
N ASN A 161 -13.35 9.90 -7.09
CA ASN A 161 -13.40 10.13 -8.54
C ASN A 161 -12.01 10.17 -9.23
N ALA A 162 -10.99 9.57 -8.62
CA ALA A 162 -9.69 9.41 -9.23
C ALA A 162 -9.79 8.53 -10.49
N LYS A 163 -9.24 9.00 -11.61
CA LYS A 163 -9.12 8.23 -12.85
C LYS A 163 -7.68 7.76 -12.98
N SER A 164 -7.49 6.44 -13.03
CA SER A 164 -6.19 5.88 -13.38
C SER A 164 -6.02 5.93 -14.90
N GLY A 165 -4.91 6.50 -15.36
CA GLY A 165 -4.51 6.40 -16.76
C GLY A 165 -3.91 5.03 -17.07
N THR A 166 -3.94 4.62 -18.34
CA THR A 166 -3.19 3.45 -18.81
C THR A 166 -1.89 3.88 -19.49
N ILE A 167 -0.89 3.00 -19.55
CA ILE A 167 0.42 3.30 -20.19
C ILE A 167 0.31 3.61 -21.69
N VAL A 168 -0.82 3.29 -22.31
CA VAL A 168 -1.09 3.56 -23.74
C VAL A 168 -1.92 4.83 -23.94
N GLN A 169 -2.43 5.44 -22.87
CA GLN A 169 -3.14 6.71 -22.96
C GLN A 169 -2.15 7.87 -23.06
N SER A 170 -2.30 8.68 -24.09
CA SER A 170 -1.58 9.95 -24.20
C SER A 170 -2.14 10.96 -23.21
N LEU A 171 -1.25 11.67 -22.52
CA LEU A 171 -1.60 12.82 -21.71
C LEU A 171 -1.62 14.06 -22.60
N THR A 172 -2.53 14.99 -22.33
CA THR A 172 -2.50 16.31 -22.97
C THR A 172 -1.32 17.14 -22.47
N ASP A 173 -0.92 18.18 -23.20
CA ASP A 173 0.16 19.10 -22.76
C ASP A 173 -0.10 19.67 -21.37
N VAL A 174 -1.36 20.03 -21.08
CA VAL A 174 -1.78 20.54 -19.76
C VAL A 174 -1.61 19.49 -18.67
N GLN A 175 -1.98 18.23 -18.94
CA GLN A 175 -1.82 17.14 -17.99
C GLN A 175 -0.33 16.82 -17.76
N MET A 176 0.48 16.81 -18.82
CA MET A 176 1.92 16.63 -18.72
C MET A 176 2.57 17.74 -17.90
N GLU A 177 2.23 19.00 -18.15
CA GLU A 177 2.74 20.14 -17.40
C GLU A 177 2.35 20.05 -15.92
N GLN A 178 1.11 19.66 -15.60
CA GLN A 178 0.66 19.45 -14.23
C GLN A 178 1.48 18.36 -13.53
N VAL A 179 1.71 17.22 -14.17
CA VAL A 179 2.54 16.12 -13.63
C VAL A 179 3.97 16.61 -13.38
N LEU A 180 4.60 17.26 -14.36
CA LEU A 180 5.97 17.75 -14.26
C LEU A 180 6.14 18.79 -13.15
N LYS A 181 5.21 19.76 -13.05
CA LYS A 181 5.22 20.75 -11.96
C LYS A 181 5.07 20.09 -10.59
N SER A 182 4.25 19.05 -10.50
CA SER A 182 4.01 18.37 -9.23
C SER A 182 5.21 17.53 -8.81
N LEU A 183 5.84 16.83 -9.74
CA LEU A 183 7.11 16.12 -9.53
C LEU A 183 8.22 17.08 -9.10
N ALA A 184 8.37 18.21 -9.79
CA ALA A 184 9.38 19.22 -9.44
C ALA A 184 9.20 19.76 -8.03
N ARG A 185 7.95 20.02 -7.60
CA ARG A 185 7.63 20.45 -6.23
C ARG A 185 8.00 19.39 -5.20
N MET A 186 7.67 18.12 -5.45
CA MET A 186 8.02 17.03 -4.54
C MET A 186 9.54 16.85 -4.44
N GLN A 187 10.26 16.90 -5.56
CA GLN A 187 11.71 16.78 -5.59
C GLN A 187 12.39 17.94 -4.86
N ALA A 188 11.95 19.18 -5.10
CA ALA A 188 12.47 20.35 -4.40
C ALA A 188 12.28 20.23 -2.87
N ALA A 189 11.13 19.74 -2.41
CA ALA A 189 10.88 19.52 -0.99
C ALA A 189 11.89 18.55 -0.36
N PHE A 190 12.25 17.47 -1.05
CA PHE A 190 13.27 16.53 -0.56
C PHE A 190 14.69 17.11 -0.61
N VAL A 191 15.02 17.93 -1.61
CA VAL A 191 16.34 18.59 -1.69
C VAL A 191 16.53 19.58 -0.54
N ASP A 192 15.46 20.28 -0.16
CA ASP A 192 15.48 21.26 0.93
C ASP A 192 15.35 20.60 2.33
N ALA A 193 15.17 19.28 2.39
CA ALA A 193 15.02 18.56 3.65
C ALA A 193 16.34 18.52 4.43
N PRO A 194 16.32 18.70 5.76
CA PRO A 194 17.51 18.54 6.59
C PRO A 194 18.12 17.14 6.49
N ASP A 195 19.45 17.05 6.52
CA ASP A 195 20.16 15.78 6.44
C ASP A 195 19.72 14.77 7.52
N ASP A 196 19.41 15.23 8.73
CA ASP A 196 18.97 14.36 9.83
C ASP A 196 17.57 13.76 9.57
N VAL A 197 16.74 14.44 8.76
CA VAL A 197 15.43 13.93 8.32
C VAL A 197 15.63 12.89 7.22
N ILE A 198 16.48 13.20 6.23
CA ILE A 198 16.79 12.29 5.12
C ILE A 198 17.46 11.00 5.61
N GLN A 199 18.36 11.10 6.59
CA GLN A 199 19.01 9.91 7.20
C GLN A 199 18.02 8.98 7.92
N LYS A 200 16.87 9.50 8.37
CA LYS A 200 15.79 8.71 8.99
C LYS A 200 14.85 8.06 7.96
N ALA A 201 14.96 8.43 6.67
CA ALA A 201 14.16 7.80 5.63
C ALA A 201 14.49 6.30 5.58
N PRO A 202 13.52 5.40 5.76
CA PRO A 202 13.80 3.98 5.66
C PRO A 202 14.08 3.65 4.20
N HIS A 203 15.36 3.50 3.86
CA HIS A 203 15.82 3.08 2.53
C HIS A 203 16.47 1.68 2.60
N GLN A 204 16.76 1.21 3.81
CA GLN A 204 17.32 -0.11 4.07
C GLN A 204 16.28 -1.18 3.76
N GLY A 205 16.70 -2.21 3.03
CA GLY A 205 15.84 -3.33 2.65
C GLY A 205 14.92 -3.07 1.46
N LEU A 206 15.00 -1.92 0.77
CA LEU A 206 14.29 -1.69 -0.51
C LEU A 206 15.11 -2.09 -1.74
N SER A 207 16.43 -2.29 -1.58
CA SER A 207 17.28 -2.76 -2.67
C SER A 207 16.79 -4.11 -3.19
N GLY A 208 16.68 -4.24 -4.51
CA GLY A 208 16.21 -5.46 -5.15
C GLY A 208 14.69 -5.54 -5.32
N VAL A 209 13.89 -4.68 -4.66
CA VAL A 209 12.42 -4.72 -4.75
C VAL A 209 11.92 -4.74 -6.21
N TYR A 210 12.51 -3.90 -7.07
CA TYR A 210 12.13 -3.84 -8.49
C TYR A 210 12.65 -5.02 -9.32
N ASN A 211 13.73 -5.68 -8.91
CA ASN A 211 14.19 -6.91 -9.55
C ASN A 211 13.23 -8.05 -9.22
N THR A 212 12.91 -8.22 -7.94
CA THR A 212 11.94 -9.21 -7.46
C THR A 212 10.54 -8.95 -8.05
N ILE A 213 10.11 -7.68 -8.14
CA ILE A 213 8.85 -7.29 -8.80
C ILE A 213 8.89 -7.58 -10.30
N LYS A 214 9.99 -7.27 -10.99
CA LYS A 214 10.13 -7.53 -12.42
C LYS A 214 9.97 -9.02 -12.69
N ASP A 215 10.70 -9.86 -11.95
CA ASP A 215 10.64 -11.31 -12.12
C ASP A 215 9.25 -11.85 -11.74
N PHE A 216 8.66 -11.33 -10.67
CA PHE A 216 7.29 -11.65 -10.26
C PHE A 216 6.24 -11.26 -11.33
N ILE A 217 6.23 -10.03 -11.82
CA ILE A 217 5.28 -9.53 -12.83
C ILE A 217 5.51 -10.21 -14.17
N LEU A 218 6.76 -10.45 -14.59
CA LEU A 218 7.06 -11.19 -15.81
C LEU A 218 6.58 -12.63 -15.71
N VAL A 219 6.83 -13.33 -14.60
CA VAL A 219 6.34 -14.70 -14.39
C VAL A 219 4.81 -14.75 -14.41
N LEU A 220 4.14 -13.79 -13.78
CA LEU A 220 2.68 -13.71 -13.75
C LEU A 220 2.09 -13.34 -15.12
N ASN A 221 2.60 -12.30 -15.79
CA ASN A 221 2.11 -11.84 -17.09
C ASN A 221 2.42 -12.81 -18.20
N ASN A 222 3.63 -13.39 -18.28
CA ASN A 222 3.97 -14.35 -19.32
C ASN A 222 3.06 -15.58 -19.25
N ARG A 223 2.62 -15.97 -18.05
CA ARG A 223 1.78 -17.16 -17.84
C ARG A 223 0.28 -16.86 -17.93
N ALA A 224 -0.20 -15.74 -17.39
CA ALA A 224 -1.57 -15.27 -17.65
C ALA A 224 -1.80 -15.01 -19.14
N SER A 225 -0.79 -14.54 -19.87
CA SER A 225 -0.84 -14.41 -21.33
C SER A 225 -0.82 -15.78 -22.01
N SER A 226 -0.09 -16.79 -21.50
CA SER A 226 -0.07 -18.13 -22.10
C SER A 226 -1.41 -18.87 -22.06
N SER A 227 -2.30 -18.55 -21.10
CA SER A 227 -3.67 -19.07 -21.04
C SER A 227 -4.69 -18.27 -21.87
N LEU A 228 -4.31 -17.07 -22.31
CA LEU A 228 -5.11 -16.19 -23.18
C LEU A 228 -4.66 -16.22 -24.65
N LEU A 229 -3.47 -16.77 -24.93
CA LEU A 229 -2.93 -16.89 -26.27
C LEU A 229 -3.48 -18.15 -26.97
N PRO A 230 -3.79 -18.08 -28.28
CA PRO A 230 -4.06 -19.25 -29.09
C PRO A 230 -2.98 -20.33 -28.91
N PRO A 231 -3.33 -21.63 -28.92
CA PRO A 231 -2.40 -22.73 -28.64
C PRO A 231 -1.09 -22.69 -29.45
N GLU A 232 -1.16 -22.13 -30.65
CA GLU A 232 -0.05 -21.95 -31.60
C GLU A 232 1.03 -20.99 -31.07
N LEU A 233 0.65 -19.96 -30.30
CA LEU A 233 1.54 -18.92 -29.77
C LEU A 233 2.10 -19.26 -28.38
N ALA A 234 1.52 -20.24 -27.67
CA ALA A 234 1.99 -20.71 -26.36
C ALA A 234 3.39 -21.38 -26.39
N SER A 235 3.93 -21.65 -27.58
CA SER A 235 5.29 -22.17 -27.77
C SER A 235 6.37 -21.09 -27.65
N LEU A 236 6.02 -19.81 -27.89
CA LEU A 236 6.95 -18.68 -27.87
C LEU A 236 7.25 -18.18 -26.46
N THR A 237 6.32 -18.36 -25.51
CA THR A 237 6.48 -17.97 -24.10
C THR A 237 7.27 -18.98 -23.26
N ARG A 238 7.61 -20.15 -23.82
CA ARG A 238 8.37 -21.22 -23.13
C ARG A 238 9.89 -21.05 -23.16
N LYS A 239 10.42 -20.04 -23.88
CA LYS A 239 11.85 -19.82 -24.08
C LYS A 239 12.40 -18.53 -23.44
N LEU A 240 11.60 -17.86 -22.61
CA LEU A 240 12.01 -16.72 -21.78
C LEU A 240 11.79 -17.08 -20.31
#